data_AF-A0A5J5VE13-F1
#
_entry.id   AF-A0A5J5VE13-F1
#
_cell.length_a   1.000
_cell.length_b   1.000
_cell.length_c   1.000
_cell.angle_alpha   90.00
_cell.angle_beta   90.00
_cell.angle_gamma   90.00
#
_symmetry.space_group_name_H-M   'P 1'
#
loop_
_entity.id
_entity.type
_entity.pdbx_description
1 polymer ?
#
loop_
_entity_poly.entity_id
_entity_poly.type
_entity_poly.pdbx_seq_one_letter_code
_entity_poly.pdbx_strand_id
1 'polypeptide(L)'
;MMATTAAAANLPCLPQTWKANNPKGRHKVITWERRSKSPSLTACYCSLSETSPLFRAAKHTIDTYIKSGMVIGLGSGQASAMAIKYLGHQIRAGAFKHILGIPTSVVSASEAAKAGIPLGELGNSSQIDFAFDDVDIIEERTLISVIGCQRLQGEESIIQEKLVLSMADQIVFMVTENQYKRGLEGSIPVVIESLNWLETAEEIDDLFLGDAEILFV
;
A
#
# COMPACT_ATOMS: atom_id res chain seq x y z
N MET A 1 56.69 -10.89 31.43
CA MET A 1 57.93 -11.06 30.64
C MET A 1 57.53 -11.00 29.16
N MET A 2 57.78 -9.85 28.50
CA MET A 2 57.48 -9.53 27.07
C MET A 2 55.99 -9.64 26.63
N ALA A 3 55.36 -8.81 25.77
CA ALA A 3 55.79 -7.96 24.62
C ALA A 3 56.08 -8.78 23.32
N THR A 4 55.84 -8.36 22.06
CA THR A 4 55.17 -7.20 21.38
C THR A 4 54.96 -7.59 19.87
N THR A 5 54.21 -6.93 18.96
CA THR A 5 53.58 -5.58 18.91
C THR A 5 52.10 -5.71 18.44
N ALA A 6 51.43 -5.01 17.49
CA ALA A 6 51.68 -3.92 16.51
C ALA A 6 50.35 -3.12 16.26
N ALA A 7 50.37 -1.78 16.16
CA ALA A 7 50.33 -0.93 14.95
C ALA A 7 49.01 -1.00 14.11
N ALA A 8 48.10 -0.01 14.07
CA ALA A 8 48.19 1.44 13.72
C ALA A 8 48.28 1.69 12.19
N ALA A 9 47.82 2.80 11.57
CA ALA A 9 47.21 4.08 12.00
C ALA A 9 46.27 4.60 10.85
N ASN A 10 45.67 5.80 10.78
CA ASN A 10 45.64 7.02 11.61
C ASN A 10 44.38 7.88 11.31
N LEU A 11 44.19 9.02 12.01
CA LEU A 11 43.31 10.16 11.66
C LEU A 11 44.12 11.47 11.67
N PRO A 12 43.89 12.40 10.71
CA PRO A 12 44.07 13.83 10.98
C PRO A 12 42.93 14.70 10.38
N CYS A 13 42.19 15.48 11.16
CA CYS A 13 42.52 16.82 11.71
C CYS A 13 42.04 17.99 10.85
N LEU A 14 41.16 18.82 11.44
CA LEU A 14 40.80 20.16 10.99
C LEU A 14 41.97 21.15 11.20
N PRO A 15 42.15 22.15 10.32
CA PRO A 15 42.87 23.37 10.63
C PRO A 15 41.92 24.57 10.73
N GLN A 16 41.57 24.98 11.95
CA GLN A 16 41.12 26.37 12.18
C GLN A 16 42.36 27.27 12.22
N THR A 17 42.40 28.34 11.42
CA THR A 17 43.24 29.51 11.73
C THR A 17 42.46 30.80 11.47
N TRP A 18 42.48 31.70 12.46
CA TRP A 18 41.89 33.03 12.39
C TRP A 18 43.00 34.06 12.29
N LYS A 19 43.01 34.87 11.22
CA LYS A 19 43.75 36.14 11.17
C LYS A 19 42.92 37.20 10.47
N ALA A 20 42.86 38.39 11.07
CA ALA A 20 42.01 39.50 10.65
C ALA A 20 42.81 40.61 9.94
N ASN A 21 42.05 41.55 9.36
CA ASN A 21 42.46 42.86 8.83
C ASN A 21 43.33 42.88 7.55
N ASN A 22 42.66 43.22 6.45
CA ASN A 22 43.21 43.61 5.15
C ASN A 22 43.43 45.14 5.09
N PRO A 23 44.65 45.64 4.87
CA PRO A 23 44.89 47.02 4.49
C PRO A 23 45.02 47.21 2.96
N LYS A 24 43.92 47.62 2.31
CA LYS A 24 43.87 48.37 1.03
C LYS A 24 44.78 47.88 -0.12
N GLY A 25 44.41 46.78 -0.80
CA GLY A 25 44.98 46.40 -2.11
C GLY A 25 43.91 46.34 -3.21
N ARG A 26 43.98 47.21 -4.23
CA ARG A 26 42.95 47.33 -5.29
C ARG A 26 43.46 46.76 -6.62
N HIS A 27 43.28 45.45 -6.85
CA HIS A 27 43.53 44.82 -8.15
C HIS A 27 42.25 44.22 -8.73
N LYS A 28 41.83 44.70 -9.91
CA LYS A 28 40.76 44.08 -10.69
C LYS A 28 41.34 42.91 -11.47
N VAL A 29 41.03 41.69 -11.07
CA VAL A 29 41.15 40.51 -11.95
C VAL A 29 39.82 40.37 -12.71
N ILE A 30 39.88 40.33 -14.04
CA ILE A 30 38.70 40.14 -14.90
C ILE A 30 38.73 38.71 -15.45
N THR A 31 38.11 37.78 -14.72
CA THR A 31 37.90 36.40 -15.18
C THR A 31 36.62 36.31 -16.01
N TRP A 32 36.73 35.88 -17.27
CA TRP A 32 35.59 35.60 -18.12
C TRP A 32 35.01 34.21 -17.81
N GLU A 33 33.88 34.15 -17.10
CA GLU A 33 33.15 32.90 -16.93
C GLU A 33 32.48 32.49 -18.25
N ARG A 34 32.90 31.34 -18.79
CA ARG A 34 32.29 30.72 -19.97
C ARG A 34 30.93 30.13 -19.57
N ARG A 35 29.85 30.90 -19.74
CA ARG A 35 28.45 30.46 -19.49
C ARG A 35 28.11 29.16 -20.23
N SER A 36 28.28 28.01 -19.58
CA SER A 36 27.72 26.73 -20.01
C SER A 36 26.22 26.72 -19.76
N LYS A 37 25.42 27.08 -20.77
CA LYS A 37 24.00 26.76 -20.80
C LYS A 37 23.82 25.26 -21.00
N SER A 38 23.87 24.50 -19.92
CA SER A 38 23.35 23.12 -19.90
C SER A 38 21.86 23.16 -20.28
N PRO A 39 21.38 22.31 -21.21
CA PRO A 39 19.96 22.23 -21.50
C PRO A 39 19.20 21.65 -20.31
N SER A 40 18.03 22.21 -19.99
CA SER A 40 17.11 21.65 -19.00
C SER A 40 16.45 20.40 -19.58
N LEU A 41 17.04 19.22 -19.31
CA LEU A 41 16.51 17.93 -19.73
C LEU A 41 15.32 17.54 -18.83
N THR A 42 14.11 17.80 -19.31
CA THR A 42 12.87 17.29 -18.69
C THR A 42 12.54 15.91 -19.26
N ALA A 43 12.75 14.87 -18.46
CA ALA A 43 12.32 13.52 -18.81
C ALA A 43 10.88 13.27 -18.33
N CYS A 44 9.90 13.37 -19.23
CA CYS A 44 8.54 12.93 -18.96
C CYS A 44 8.43 11.42 -19.15
N TYR A 45 8.39 10.65 -18.06
CA TYR A 45 7.92 9.26 -18.13
C TYR A 45 6.39 9.25 -18.09
N CYS A 46 5.78 8.40 -18.90
CA CYS A 46 4.35 8.10 -18.79
C CYS A 46 4.25 6.62 -18.38
N SER A 47 3.75 6.36 -17.17
CA SER A 47 3.67 4.98 -16.67
C SER A 47 2.49 4.26 -17.32
N LEU A 48 2.72 3.06 -17.86
CA LEU A 48 1.73 2.30 -18.64
C LEU A 48 0.46 1.92 -17.84
N SER A 49 0.45 2.12 -16.52
CA SER A 49 -0.68 1.84 -15.63
C SER A 49 -1.77 2.91 -15.63
N GLU A 50 -1.44 4.19 -15.90
CA GLU A 50 -2.35 5.33 -15.73
C GLU A 50 -3.55 5.38 -16.71
N THR A 51 -3.59 4.48 -17.69
CA THR A 51 -4.66 4.40 -18.69
C THR A 51 -5.53 3.13 -18.58
N SER A 52 -5.16 2.17 -17.73
CA SER A 52 -5.83 0.87 -17.60
C SER A 52 -7.27 0.98 -17.09
N PRO A 53 -8.18 0.03 -17.42
CA PRO A 53 -9.54 0.02 -16.87
C PRO A 53 -9.55 -0.04 -15.34
N LEU A 54 -8.66 -0.84 -14.75
CA LEU A 54 -8.52 -1.00 -13.30
C LEU A 54 -8.09 0.31 -12.63
N PHE A 55 -7.14 1.05 -13.20
CA PHE A 55 -6.75 2.37 -12.70
C PHE A 55 -7.88 3.40 -12.82
N ARG A 56 -8.73 3.32 -13.85
CA ARG A 56 -9.92 4.18 -13.98
C ARG A 56 -10.97 3.86 -12.93
N ALA A 57 -11.20 2.56 -12.64
CA ALA A 57 -12.07 2.13 -11.55
C ALA A 57 -11.54 2.64 -10.20
N ALA A 58 -10.27 2.37 -9.89
CA ALA A 58 -9.59 2.86 -8.69
C ALA A 58 -9.70 4.39 -8.53
N LYS A 59 -9.38 5.16 -9.58
CA LYS A 59 -9.55 6.61 -9.57
C LYS A 59 -11.01 7.03 -9.33
N HIS A 60 -11.97 6.41 -10.02
CA HIS A 60 -13.39 6.72 -9.89
C HIS A 60 -13.90 6.44 -8.46
N THR A 61 -13.45 5.35 -7.84
CA THR A 61 -13.73 5.02 -6.43
C THR A 61 -13.25 6.13 -5.49
N ILE A 62 -11.99 6.57 -5.63
CA ILE A 62 -11.42 7.65 -4.82
C ILE A 62 -12.15 8.99 -5.07
N ASP A 63 -12.39 9.37 -6.31
CA ASP A 63 -12.99 10.68 -6.66
C ASP A 63 -14.50 10.78 -6.33
N THR A 64 -15.21 9.65 -6.19
CA THR A 64 -16.68 9.63 -6.03
C THR A 64 -17.13 9.46 -4.58
N TYR A 65 -16.48 8.57 -3.82
CA TYR A 65 -16.96 8.16 -2.50
C TYR A 65 -16.24 8.90 -1.36
N ILE A 66 -14.95 9.19 -1.51
CA ILE A 66 -14.10 9.73 -0.43
C ILE A 66 -14.30 11.23 -0.23
N LYS A 67 -14.35 11.63 1.05
CA LYS A 67 -14.51 13.01 1.53
C LYS A 67 -13.50 13.26 2.65
N SER A 68 -13.15 14.53 2.86
CA SER A 68 -12.28 14.92 3.98
C SER A 68 -12.94 14.59 5.32
N GLY A 69 -12.18 14.02 6.26
CA GLY A 69 -12.67 13.59 7.58
C GLY A 69 -13.00 12.11 7.73
N MET A 70 -12.98 11.32 6.64
CA MET A 70 -13.35 9.89 6.68
C MET A 70 -12.26 8.97 7.25
N VAL A 71 -12.72 7.95 7.98
CA VAL A 71 -11.99 6.71 8.27
C VAL A 71 -12.25 5.73 7.11
N ILE A 72 -11.19 5.17 6.54
CA ILE A 72 -11.25 4.42 5.28
C ILE A 72 -10.62 3.03 5.41
N GLY A 73 -11.38 1.98 5.11
CA GLY A 73 -10.86 0.63 4.92
C GLY A 73 -10.02 0.56 3.65
N LEU A 74 -8.72 0.22 3.80
CA LEU A 74 -7.76 0.16 2.70
C LEU A 74 -7.49 -1.29 2.32
N GLY A 75 -8.13 -1.71 1.23
CA GLY A 75 -8.04 -3.05 0.66
C GLY A 75 -6.67 -3.43 0.10
N SER A 76 -6.58 -4.68 -0.36
CA SER A 76 -5.38 -5.32 -0.90
C SER A 76 -5.55 -5.66 -2.38
N GLY A 77 -4.48 -6.09 -3.07
CA GLY A 77 -4.54 -6.44 -4.50
C GLY A 77 -4.24 -5.29 -5.46
N GLN A 78 -4.49 -5.52 -6.75
CA GLN A 78 -4.00 -4.66 -7.85
C GLN A 78 -4.80 -3.36 -8.01
N ALA A 79 -6.11 -3.39 -7.81
CA ALA A 79 -6.93 -2.17 -7.90
C ALA A 79 -6.74 -1.30 -6.64
N SER A 80 -6.67 -1.93 -5.48
CA SER A 80 -6.46 -1.28 -4.19
C SER A 80 -5.08 -0.64 -4.09
N ALA A 81 -4.01 -1.29 -4.57
CA ALA A 81 -2.69 -0.67 -4.71
C ALA A 81 -2.73 0.62 -5.56
N MET A 82 -3.50 0.61 -6.66
CA MET A 82 -3.70 1.79 -7.51
C MET A 82 -4.52 2.88 -6.80
N ALA A 83 -5.58 2.49 -6.07
CA ALA A 83 -6.46 3.39 -5.32
C ALA A 83 -5.70 4.07 -4.16
N ILE A 84 -4.94 3.30 -3.36
CA ILE A 84 -4.04 3.76 -2.30
C ILE A 84 -3.01 4.75 -2.85
N LYS A 85 -2.32 4.40 -3.94
CA LYS A 85 -1.33 5.27 -4.59
C LYS A 85 -1.96 6.60 -5.06
N TYR A 86 -3.19 6.55 -5.58
CA TYR A 86 -3.91 7.74 -6.03
C TYR A 86 -4.42 8.59 -4.86
N LEU A 87 -5.02 7.98 -3.84
CA LEU A 87 -5.47 8.63 -2.60
C LEU A 87 -4.33 9.39 -1.91
N GLY A 88 -3.16 8.76 -1.78
CA GLY A 88 -1.96 9.40 -1.26
C GLY A 88 -1.47 10.59 -2.09
N HIS A 89 -1.69 10.58 -3.41
CA HIS A 89 -1.43 11.76 -4.26
C HIS A 89 -2.45 12.88 -3.98
N GLN A 90 -3.74 12.56 -3.92
CA GLN A 90 -4.82 13.53 -3.65
C GLN A 90 -4.68 14.17 -2.26
N ILE A 91 -4.26 13.41 -1.24
CA ILE A 91 -3.93 13.92 0.11
C ILE A 91 -2.73 14.88 0.05
N ARG A 92 -1.62 14.51 -0.62
CA ARG A 92 -0.46 15.42 -0.80
C ARG A 92 -0.80 16.68 -1.60
N ALA A 93 -1.73 16.60 -2.55
CA ALA A 93 -2.25 17.74 -3.31
C ALA A 93 -3.20 18.63 -2.47
N GLY A 94 -3.59 18.20 -1.26
CA GLY A 94 -4.48 18.93 -0.36
C GLY A 94 -5.97 18.84 -0.72
N ALA A 95 -6.35 17.96 -1.66
CA ALA A 95 -7.73 17.74 -2.08
C ALA A 95 -8.55 17.03 -0.98
N PHE A 96 -7.92 16.12 -0.25
CA PHE A 96 -8.48 15.48 0.94
C PHE A 96 -7.66 15.82 2.18
N LYS A 97 -8.35 15.99 3.32
CA LYS A 97 -7.78 16.33 4.63
C LYS A 97 -8.40 15.44 5.70
N HIS A 98 -7.68 15.21 6.80
CA HIS A 98 -8.17 14.43 7.94
C HIS A 98 -8.67 13.02 7.55
N ILE A 99 -7.99 12.38 6.59
CA ILE A 99 -8.22 10.97 6.24
C ILE A 99 -7.43 10.08 7.19
N LEU A 100 -8.05 8.99 7.66
CA LEU A 100 -7.41 7.93 8.43
C LEU A 100 -7.62 6.59 7.71
N GLY A 101 -6.53 5.88 7.39
CA GLY A 101 -6.58 4.56 6.76
C GLY A 101 -6.53 3.41 7.76
N ILE A 102 -7.42 2.43 7.62
CA ILE A 102 -7.45 1.17 8.36
C ILE A 102 -7.14 0.03 7.36
N PRO A 103 -5.96 -0.60 7.40
CA PRO A 103 -5.55 -1.55 6.37
C PRO A 103 -6.15 -2.96 6.57
N THR A 104 -6.59 -3.60 5.48
CA THR A 104 -7.04 -5.01 5.50
C THR A 104 -5.89 -6.01 5.66
N SER A 105 -4.65 -5.64 5.25
CA SER A 105 -3.48 -6.52 5.34
C SER A 105 -2.17 -5.78 5.64
N VAL A 106 -1.10 -6.55 5.91
CA VAL A 106 0.27 -6.02 5.99
C VAL A 106 0.71 -5.41 4.65
N VAL A 107 0.22 -5.92 3.51
CA VAL A 107 0.54 -5.39 2.18
C VAL A 107 -0.09 -4.01 2.00
N SER A 108 -1.40 -3.86 2.27
CA SER A 108 -2.08 -2.57 2.10
C SER A 108 -1.61 -1.52 3.11
N ALA A 109 -1.27 -1.93 4.34
CA ALA A 109 -0.57 -1.09 5.31
C ALA A 109 0.77 -0.57 4.76
N SER A 110 1.57 -1.46 4.18
CA SER A 110 2.87 -1.14 3.59
C SER A 110 2.73 -0.16 2.40
N GLU A 111 1.72 -0.33 1.56
CA GLU A 111 1.44 0.57 0.44
C GLU A 111 0.88 1.92 0.87
N ALA A 112 -0.03 1.96 1.84
CA ALA A 112 -0.58 3.18 2.41
C ALA A 112 0.49 4.04 3.10
N ALA A 113 1.42 3.41 3.83
CA ALA A 113 2.57 4.07 4.41
C ALA A 113 3.50 4.67 3.33
N LYS A 114 3.83 3.91 2.27
CA LYS A 114 4.59 4.42 1.10
C LYS A 114 3.84 5.56 0.38
N ALA A 115 2.52 5.48 0.33
CA ALA A 115 1.64 6.49 -0.24
C ALA A 115 1.42 7.70 0.69
N GLY A 116 1.96 7.71 1.91
CA GLY A 116 1.86 8.84 2.85
C GLY A 116 0.44 9.07 3.40
N ILE A 117 -0.39 8.03 3.47
CA ILE A 117 -1.71 8.08 4.10
C ILE A 117 -1.52 7.90 5.62
N PRO A 118 -2.13 8.72 6.48
CA PRO A 118 -2.13 8.49 7.92
C PRO A 118 -2.84 7.16 8.23
N LEU A 119 -2.19 6.28 8.99
CA LEU A 119 -2.76 4.98 9.39
C LEU A 119 -3.30 5.01 10.82
N GLY A 120 -4.35 4.24 11.06
CA GLY A 120 -4.92 3.95 12.37
C GLY A 120 -5.03 2.45 12.61
N GLU A 121 -5.28 2.08 13.86
CA GLU A 121 -5.51 0.70 14.29
C GLU A 121 -7.02 0.46 14.46
N LEU A 122 -7.45 -0.79 14.28
CA LEU A 122 -8.84 -1.19 14.49
C LEU A 122 -9.11 -1.39 15.98
N GLY A 123 -9.93 -0.51 16.57
CA GLY A 123 -10.38 -0.60 17.95
C GLY A 123 -11.84 -1.00 18.09
N ASN A 124 -12.25 -1.39 19.30
CA ASN A 124 -13.59 -1.89 19.64
C ASN A 124 -14.76 -0.93 19.35
N SER A 125 -14.49 0.30 18.86
CA SER A 125 -15.49 1.29 18.46
C SER A 125 -15.09 2.05 17.18
N SER A 126 -14.21 1.49 16.35
CA SER A 126 -13.78 2.11 15.09
C SER A 126 -14.82 1.90 13.98
N GLN A 127 -15.81 2.77 13.88
CA GLN A 127 -16.67 2.86 12.69
C GLN A 127 -15.83 3.29 11.47
N ILE A 128 -16.08 2.71 10.30
CA ILE A 128 -15.39 3.03 9.06
C ILE A 128 -16.42 3.63 8.09
N ASP A 129 -16.21 4.86 7.61
CA ASP A 129 -17.18 5.53 6.73
C ASP A 129 -17.28 4.88 5.35
N PHE A 130 -16.17 4.31 4.88
CA PHE A 130 -16.02 3.76 3.53
C PHE A 130 -14.89 2.74 3.46
N ALA A 131 -15.05 1.67 2.69
CA ALA A 131 -13.97 0.75 2.34
C ALA A 131 -13.94 0.46 0.83
N PHE A 132 -12.76 0.15 0.32
CA PHE A 132 -12.58 -0.40 -1.03
C PHE A 132 -11.65 -1.60 -0.98
N ASP A 133 -11.86 -2.57 -1.86
CA ASP A 133 -10.98 -3.74 -1.99
C ASP A 133 -10.95 -4.32 -3.41
N ASP A 134 -9.99 -5.22 -3.66
CA ASP A 134 -10.09 -6.20 -4.75
C ASP A 134 -11.02 -7.36 -4.28
N VAL A 135 -11.29 -8.32 -5.16
CA VAL A 135 -12.21 -9.43 -4.88
C VAL A 135 -11.96 -10.57 -5.87
N ASP A 136 -12.17 -11.83 -5.50
CA ASP A 136 -11.97 -12.95 -6.42
C ASP A 136 -13.16 -13.11 -7.38
N ILE A 137 -14.38 -13.09 -6.86
CA ILE A 137 -15.63 -13.22 -7.63
C ILE A 137 -16.73 -12.32 -7.05
N ILE A 138 -17.52 -11.67 -7.91
CA ILE A 138 -18.81 -11.05 -7.57
C ILE A 138 -19.91 -11.59 -8.47
N GLU A 139 -21.05 -11.95 -7.88
CA GLU A 139 -22.24 -12.34 -8.63
C GLU A 139 -23.07 -11.12 -9.08
N GLU A 140 -23.37 -11.03 -10.38
CA GLU A 140 -24.02 -9.92 -11.09
C GLU A 140 -25.35 -9.43 -10.49
N ARG A 141 -26.12 -10.30 -9.83
CA ARG A 141 -27.51 -10.02 -9.42
C ARG A 141 -27.68 -9.81 -7.92
N THR A 142 -26.95 -10.57 -7.12
CA THR A 142 -27.01 -10.57 -5.65
C THR A 142 -25.89 -9.74 -5.02
N LEU A 143 -24.83 -9.44 -5.78
CA LEU A 143 -23.59 -8.81 -5.32
C LEU A 143 -22.88 -9.59 -4.20
N ILE A 144 -23.18 -10.90 -4.06
CA ILE A 144 -22.40 -11.79 -3.20
C ILE A 144 -20.96 -11.80 -3.71
N SER A 145 -20.05 -11.50 -2.81
CA SER A 145 -18.62 -11.31 -3.06
C SER A 145 -17.83 -12.44 -2.39
N VAL A 146 -16.84 -12.99 -3.09
CA VAL A 146 -15.94 -14.03 -2.58
C VAL A 146 -14.51 -13.47 -2.54
N ILE A 147 -13.86 -13.65 -1.40
CA ILE A 147 -12.50 -13.17 -1.10
C ILE A 147 -11.67 -14.31 -0.49
N GLY A 148 -10.37 -14.33 -0.78
CA GLY A 148 -9.41 -15.30 -0.27
C GLY A 148 -9.23 -16.57 -1.12
N CYS A 149 -9.72 -16.60 -2.37
CA CYS A 149 -9.48 -17.70 -3.30
C CYS A 149 -8.05 -17.67 -3.86
N GLN A 150 -7.50 -16.47 -4.08
CA GLN A 150 -6.10 -16.31 -4.46
C GLN A 150 -5.17 -16.57 -3.28
N ARG A 151 -4.04 -17.23 -3.54
CA ARG A 151 -3.04 -17.57 -2.52
C ARG A 151 -2.48 -16.31 -1.86
N LEU A 152 -2.84 -16.13 -0.59
CA LEU A 152 -2.25 -15.18 0.36
C LEU A 152 -0.72 -15.26 0.31
N GLN A 153 -0.04 -14.11 0.18
CA GLN A 153 1.41 -14.01 0.06
C GLN A 153 2.05 -13.47 1.35
N GLY A 154 2.04 -14.31 2.38
CA GLY A 154 2.61 -14.03 3.70
C GLY A 154 1.54 -13.74 4.73
N GLU A 155 1.73 -12.69 5.53
CA GLU A 155 0.89 -12.33 6.68
C GLU A 155 -0.44 -11.64 6.29
N GLU A 156 -1.12 -12.15 5.26
CA GLU A 156 -2.43 -11.69 4.82
C GLU A 156 -3.53 -12.53 5.50
N SER A 157 -4.62 -11.90 5.95
CA SER A 157 -5.63 -12.54 6.79
C SER A 157 -7.04 -12.22 6.31
N ILE A 158 -7.72 -13.25 5.77
CA ILE A 158 -9.13 -13.19 5.35
C ILE A 158 -10.03 -12.76 6.52
N ILE A 159 -9.66 -13.08 7.77
CA ILE A 159 -10.38 -12.61 8.97
C ILE A 159 -10.25 -11.10 9.13
N GLN A 160 -9.04 -10.54 9.01
CA GLN A 160 -8.82 -9.09 9.15
C GLN A 160 -9.48 -8.31 8.01
N GLU A 161 -9.34 -8.81 6.78
CA GLU A 161 -9.98 -8.25 5.59
C GLU A 161 -11.51 -8.21 5.74
N LYS A 162 -12.13 -9.37 6.01
CA LYS A 162 -13.57 -9.48 6.24
C LYS A 162 -14.04 -8.63 7.42
N LEU A 163 -13.26 -8.52 8.49
CA LEU A 163 -13.59 -7.70 9.66
C LEU A 163 -13.62 -6.22 9.30
N VAL A 164 -12.56 -5.68 8.70
CA VAL A 164 -12.47 -4.28 8.26
C VAL A 164 -13.57 -3.94 7.26
N LEU A 165 -13.85 -4.82 6.30
CA LEU A 165 -14.96 -4.65 5.34
C LEU A 165 -16.32 -4.66 6.04
N SER A 166 -16.55 -5.59 7.00
CA SER A 166 -17.83 -5.69 7.73
C SER A 166 -18.13 -4.52 8.67
N MET A 167 -17.12 -3.70 9.00
CA MET A 167 -17.23 -2.52 9.86
C MET A 167 -17.37 -1.20 9.06
N ALA A 168 -17.47 -1.29 7.73
CA ALA A 168 -17.64 -0.15 6.84
C ALA A 168 -19.11 0.13 6.49
N ASP A 169 -19.55 1.38 6.61
CA ASP A 169 -20.90 1.81 6.23
C ASP A 169 -21.18 1.66 4.72
N GLN A 170 -20.12 1.72 3.89
CA GLN A 170 -20.17 1.51 2.45
C GLN A 170 -18.90 0.79 1.96
N ILE A 171 -19.07 -0.18 1.06
CA ILE A 171 -17.98 -0.96 0.45
C ILE A 171 -18.04 -0.82 -1.07
N VAL A 172 -16.89 -0.63 -1.74
CA VAL A 172 -16.77 -0.71 -3.21
C VAL A 172 -15.65 -1.67 -3.60
N PHE A 173 -16.03 -2.82 -4.16
CA PHE A 173 -15.10 -3.76 -4.77
C PHE A 173 -14.74 -3.34 -6.20
N MET A 174 -13.47 -3.47 -6.58
CA MET A 174 -12.94 -2.99 -7.86
C MET A 174 -12.59 -4.15 -8.80
N VAL A 175 -13.59 -4.60 -9.56
CA VAL A 175 -13.51 -5.79 -10.44
C VAL A 175 -13.05 -5.50 -11.87
N THR A 176 -12.41 -6.50 -12.48
CA THR A 176 -12.37 -6.67 -13.94
C THR A 176 -13.60 -7.47 -14.43
N GLU A 177 -13.84 -7.43 -15.75
CA GLU A 177 -14.87 -8.25 -16.42
C GLU A 177 -14.77 -9.75 -16.12
N ASN A 178 -13.56 -10.26 -15.82
CA ASN A 178 -13.36 -11.67 -15.46
C ASN A 178 -13.82 -12.02 -14.03
N GLN A 179 -13.90 -11.06 -13.12
CA GLN A 179 -14.31 -11.26 -11.71
C GLN A 179 -15.83 -11.05 -11.51
N TYR A 180 -16.52 -10.43 -12.47
CA TYR A 180 -17.97 -10.20 -12.45
C TYR A 180 -18.69 -11.34 -13.18
N LYS A 181 -19.56 -12.10 -12.50
CA LYS A 181 -20.10 -13.40 -12.98
C LYS A 181 -21.62 -13.51 -12.82
N ARG A 182 -22.28 -14.25 -13.71
CA ARG A 182 -23.74 -14.57 -13.64
C ARG A 182 -24.14 -15.58 -12.55
N GLY A 183 -23.16 -16.10 -11.82
CA GLY A 183 -23.30 -17.13 -10.81
C GLY A 183 -21.96 -17.32 -10.10
N LEU A 184 -21.99 -17.92 -8.92
CA LEU A 184 -20.78 -18.31 -8.20
C LEU A 184 -20.37 -19.71 -8.66
N GLU A 185 -19.16 -19.80 -9.23
CA GLU A 185 -18.55 -21.04 -9.72
C GLU A 185 -17.10 -21.09 -9.19
N GLY A 186 -16.65 -22.25 -8.71
CA GLY A 186 -15.34 -22.43 -8.08
C GLY A 186 -15.39 -22.47 -6.54
N SER A 187 -14.20 -22.57 -5.94
CA SER A 187 -14.03 -22.84 -4.50
C SER A 187 -14.38 -21.62 -3.62
N ILE A 188 -15.14 -21.85 -2.54
CA ILE A 188 -15.44 -20.85 -1.51
C ILE A 188 -14.47 -21.05 -0.33
N PRO A 189 -13.64 -20.06 0.02
CA PRO A 189 -12.70 -20.19 1.14
C PRO A 189 -13.42 -20.29 2.49
N VAL A 190 -13.07 -21.31 3.28
CA VAL A 190 -13.54 -21.49 4.66
C VAL A 190 -12.33 -21.41 5.59
N VAL A 191 -12.34 -20.45 6.51
CA VAL A 191 -11.29 -20.32 7.53
C VAL A 191 -11.67 -21.15 8.74
N ILE A 192 -10.82 -22.11 9.09
CA ILE A 192 -10.98 -23.02 10.23
C ILE A 192 -10.01 -22.58 11.33
N GLU A 193 -10.41 -22.63 12.61
CA GLU A 193 -9.49 -22.38 13.73
C GLU A 193 -8.43 -23.49 13.84
N SER A 194 -7.22 -23.15 14.26
CA SER A 194 -6.08 -24.09 14.26
C SER A 194 -6.16 -25.21 15.32
N LEU A 195 -7.14 -25.17 16.21
CA LEU A 195 -7.45 -26.24 17.16
C LEU A 195 -8.46 -27.20 16.52
N ASN A 196 -8.14 -28.51 16.51
CA ASN A 196 -8.94 -29.57 15.86
C ASN A 196 -9.22 -29.35 14.36
N TRP A 197 -8.46 -28.49 13.67
CA TRP A 197 -8.70 -28.13 12.27
C TRP A 197 -8.87 -29.31 11.31
N LEU A 198 -8.20 -30.44 11.56
CA LEU A 198 -8.28 -31.65 10.75
C LEU A 198 -9.66 -32.33 10.87
N GLU A 199 -10.19 -32.45 12.09
CA GLU A 199 -11.51 -33.02 12.35
C GLU A 199 -12.61 -32.18 11.68
N THR A 200 -12.50 -30.86 11.78
CA THR A 200 -13.41 -29.93 11.07
C THR A 200 -13.22 -29.93 9.55
N ALA A 201 -12.00 -30.15 9.04
CA ALA A 201 -11.75 -30.27 7.61
C ALA A 201 -12.32 -31.58 7.05
N GLU A 202 -12.21 -32.70 7.79
CA GLU A 202 -12.82 -33.99 7.45
C GLU A 202 -14.37 -33.89 7.47
N GLU A 203 -14.97 -33.24 8.47
CA GLU A 203 -16.42 -32.98 8.50
C GLU A 203 -16.91 -32.12 7.31
N ILE A 204 -16.09 -31.16 6.86
CA ILE A 204 -16.38 -30.32 5.69
C ILE A 204 -16.25 -31.13 4.39
N ASP A 205 -15.21 -31.95 4.25
CA ASP A 205 -15.00 -32.75 3.03
C ASP A 205 -16.08 -33.83 2.85
N ASP A 206 -16.48 -34.51 3.93
CA ASP A 206 -17.63 -35.44 3.93
C ASP A 206 -18.94 -34.73 3.53
N LEU A 207 -19.17 -33.49 3.99
CA LEU A 207 -20.35 -32.69 3.65
C LEU A 207 -20.36 -32.24 2.17
N PHE A 208 -19.18 -32.01 1.59
CA PHE A 208 -18.99 -31.62 0.19
C PHE A 208 -18.51 -32.76 -0.72
N LEU A 209 -18.70 -34.02 -0.29
CA LEU A 209 -18.52 -35.25 -1.09
C LEU A 209 -17.10 -35.51 -1.63
N GLY A 210 -16.05 -34.96 -0.99
CA GLY A 210 -14.66 -35.12 -1.43
C GLY A 210 -14.10 -33.98 -2.31
N ASP A 211 -14.84 -32.88 -2.47
CA ASP A 211 -14.43 -31.73 -3.28
C ASP A 211 -13.68 -30.63 -2.47
N ALA A 212 -13.28 -30.87 -1.21
CA ALA A 212 -12.61 -29.86 -0.37
C ALA A 212 -11.06 -29.91 -0.43
N GLU A 213 -10.42 -28.78 -0.78
CA GLU A 213 -8.95 -28.65 -0.77
C GLU A 213 -8.44 -27.93 0.49
N ILE A 214 -7.57 -28.58 1.26
CA ILE A 214 -6.91 -27.99 2.44
C ILE A 214 -5.79 -27.03 2.00
N LEU A 215 -5.98 -25.74 2.23
CA LEU A 215 -4.99 -24.68 1.98
C LEU A 215 -4.32 -24.25 3.29
N PHE A 216 -3.03 -24.54 3.44
CA PHE A 216 -2.20 -23.99 4.50
C PHE A 216 -1.75 -22.57 4.17
N VAL A 217 -1.89 -21.67 5.14
CA VAL A 217 -1.51 -20.25 5.12
C VAL A 217 -0.38 -20.02 6.12
#